data_AF-A0A2J5PJH9-F1
#
_entry.id   AF-A0A2J5PJH9-F1
#
_cell.length_a   1.000
_cell.length_b   1.000
_cell.length_c   1.000
_cell.angle_alpha   90.00
_cell.angle_beta   90.00
_cell.angle_gamma   90.00
#
_symmetry.space_group_name_H-M   'P 1'
#
loop_
_entity.id
_entity.type
_entity.pdbx_description
1 polymer ?
#
loop_
_entity_poly.entity_id
_entity_poly.type
_entity_poly.pdbx_seq_one_letter_code
_entity_poly.pdbx_strand_id
1 'polypeptide(L)'
;MTLKIKYITLAVMQVLFARRRVYRIILPATLSALPLSALADNYFNPAFLSDDPNAVADLSHFEKGDSQAPGKYHVDIYLNKQLVTTEDVNFKAAKGGQDDTGLAPCFTTARLEQMGVNTKAFPDLAKLAPEQCVPFAAIPESSTEFDFEHQQLNI
;
A
#
# COMPACT_ATOMS: atom_id res chain seq x y z
N MET A 1 -8.29 52.02 -60.77
CA MET A 1 -7.37 50.91 -60.41
C MET A 1 -6.93 50.90 -58.94
N THR A 2 -7.43 51.80 -58.09
CA THR A 2 -6.97 52.02 -56.71
C THR A 2 -7.81 51.32 -55.62
N LEU A 3 -9.02 50.87 -55.95
CA LEU A 3 -9.94 50.27 -54.98
C LEU A 3 -9.62 48.79 -54.67
N LYS A 4 -9.18 48.01 -55.66
CA LYS A 4 -8.85 46.58 -55.48
C LYS A 4 -7.61 46.35 -54.60
N ILE A 5 -6.62 47.25 -54.66
CA ILE A 5 -5.36 47.12 -53.91
C ILE A 5 -5.55 47.42 -52.41
N LYS A 6 -6.40 48.40 -52.05
CA LYS A 6 -6.74 48.70 -50.65
C LYS A 6 -7.51 47.55 -49.97
N TYR A 7 -8.33 46.82 -50.72
CA TYR A 7 -9.12 45.70 -50.19
C TYR A 7 -8.24 44.49 -49.83
N ILE A 8 -7.23 44.21 -50.66
CA ILE A 8 -6.31 43.08 -50.48
C ILE A 8 -5.35 43.31 -49.31
N THR A 9 -4.80 44.53 -49.16
CA THR A 9 -3.92 44.85 -48.02
C THR A 9 -4.66 44.86 -46.68
N LEU A 10 -5.92 45.32 -46.65
CA LEU A 10 -6.77 45.25 -45.46
C LEU A 10 -7.10 43.79 -45.08
N ALA A 11 -7.41 42.95 -46.07
CA ALA A 11 -7.72 41.53 -45.85
C ALA A 11 -6.50 40.74 -45.32
N VAL A 12 -5.31 40.97 -45.86
CA VAL A 12 -4.08 40.26 -45.42
C VAL A 12 -3.67 40.70 -44.01
N MET A 13 -3.80 41.99 -43.66
CA MET A 13 -3.53 42.49 -42.31
C MET A 13 -4.54 41.94 -41.29
N GLN A 14 -5.82 41.83 -41.65
CA GLN A 14 -6.85 41.19 -40.80
C GLN A 14 -6.56 39.70 -40.56
N VAL A 15 -6.11 38.96 -41.57
CA VAL A 15 -5.76 37.53 -41.45
C VAL A 15 -4.50 37.33 -40.57
N LEU A 16 -3.49 38.20 -40.69
CA LEU A 16 -2.28 38.14 -39.86
C LEU A 16 -2.55 38.55 -38.39
N PHE A 17 -3.37 39.57 -38.15
CA PHE A 17 -3.82 39.93 -36.80
C PHE A 17 -4.72 38.85 -36.17
N ALA A 18 -5.60 38.21 -36.96
CA ALA A 18 -6.42 37.09 -36.51
C ALA A 18 -5.54 35.90 -36.09
N ARG A 19 -4.53 35.53 -36.89
CA ARG A 19 -3.59 34.44 -36.54
C ARG A 19 -2.78 34.73 -35.26
N ARG A 20 -2.32 35.96 -35.03
CA ARG A 20 -1.64 36.36 -33.77
C ARG A 20 -2.58 36.38 -32.55
N ARG A 21 -3.85 36.76 -32.72
CA ARG A 21 -4.88 36.70 -31.65
C ARG A 21 -5.20 35.26 -31.27
N VAL A 22 -5.31 34.38 -32.25
CA VAL A 22 -5.62 32.97 -32.06
C VAL A 22 -4.50 32.25 -31.29
N TYR A 23 -3.22 32.50 -31.61
CA TYR A 23 -2.10 31.92 -30.87
C TYR A 23 -1.97 32.43 -29.41
N ARG A 24 -2.34 33.69 -29.12
CA ARG A 24 -2.40 34.23 -27.76
C ARG A 24 -3.47 33.59 -26.88
N ILE A 25 -4.52 33.02 -27.48
CA ILE A 25 -5.63 32.38 -26.76
C ILE A 25 -5.41 30.86 -26.69
N ILE A 26 -4.89 30.24 -27.75
CA ILE A 26 -4.67 28.78 -27.80
C ILE A 26 -3.55 28.34 -26.85
N LEU A 27 -2.43 29.06 -26.78
CA LEU A 27 -1.28 28.67 -25.94
C LEU A 27 -1.59 28.60 -24.43
N PRO A 28 -2.27 29.58 -23.79
CA PRO A 28 -2.66 29.44 -22.38
C PRO A 28 -3.77 28.40 -22.20
N ALA A 29 -4.71 28.28 -23.15
CA ALA A 29 -5.81 27.32 -23.07
C ALA A 29 -5.32 25.85 -23.06
N THR A 30 -4.24 25.55 -23.78
CA THR A 30 -3.64 24.20 -23.76
C THR A 30 -2.85 23.92 -22.48
N LEU A 31 -2.27 24.93 -21.82
CA LEU A 31 -1.53 24.75 -20.57
C LEU A 31 -2.47 24.53 -19.38
N SER A 32 -3.66 25.15 -19.38
CA SER A 32 -4.71 24.93 -18.37
C SER A 32 -5.42 23.57 -18.48
N ALA A 33 -5.23 22.84 -19.58
CA ALA A 33 -5.84 21.53 -19.81
C ALA A 33 -4.96 20.36 -19.33
N LEU A 34 -3.77 20.62 -18.80
CA LEU A 34 -2.96 19.59 -18.15
C LEU A 34 -3.58 19.28 -16.79
N PRO A 35 -4.06 18.04 -16.54
CA PRO A 35 -4.53 17.67 -15.22
C PRO A 35 -3.38 17.79 -14.24
N LEU A 36 -3.50 18.73 -13.30
CA LEU A 36 -2.60 18.84 -12.16
C LEU A 36 -3.04 17.76 -11.16
N SER A 37 -2.47 16.56 -11.27
CA SER A 37 -2.66 15.54 -10.25
C SER A 37 -1.94 15.99 -8.98
N ALA A 38 -2.69 16.39 -7.96
CA ALA A 38 -2.17 16.56 -6.63
C ALA A 38 -2.09 15.17 -5.97
N LEU A 39 -0.87 14.74 -5.61
CA LEU A 39 -0.69 13.59 -4.73
C LEU A 39 -0.82 14.11 -3.29
N ALA A 40 -1.87 13.70 -2.60
CA ALA A 40 -2.01 13.92 -1.16
C ALA A 40 -1.87 12.56 -0.48
N ASP A 41 -0.85 12.41 0.36
CA ASP A 41 -0.77 11.28 1.29
C ASP A 41 -1.78 11.48 2.42
N ASN A 42 -2.17 10.38 3.07
CA ASN A 42 -2.96 10.47 4.30
C ASN A 42 -2.08 11.08 5.40
N TYR A 43 -2.67 11.90 6.26
CA TYR A 43 -2.00 12.51 7.40
C TYR A 43 -2.82 12.27 8.67
N PHE A 44 -2.15 11.79 9.71
CA PHE A 44 -2.77 11.61 11.02
C PHE A 44 -2.21 12.61 12.03
N ASN A 45 -3.09 13.42 12.61
CA ASN A 45 -2.69 14.35 13.67
C ASN A 45 -2.42 13.56 14.98
N PRO A 46 -1.17 13.51 15.48
CA PRO A 46 -0.83 12.75 16.69
C PRO A 46 -1.56 13.25 17.95
N ALA A 47 -2.01 14.50 17.96
CA ALA A 47 -2.76 15.08 19.08
C ALA A 47 -4.13 14.40 19.33
N PHE A 48 -4.62 13.56 18.40
CA PHE A 48 -5.81 12.74 18.64
C PHE A 48 -5.54 11.47 19.45
N LEU A 49 -4.28 11.06 19.57
CA LEU A 49 -3.89 9.84 20.29
C LEU A 49 -3.32 10.14 21.68
N SER A 50 -2.72 11.32 21.86
CA SER A 50 -2.08 11.72 23.12
C SER A 50 -1.95 13.24 23.22
N ASP A 51 -2.03 13.76 24.46
CA ASP A 51 -1.71 15.15 24.78
C ASP A 51 -0.20 15.44 24.70
N ASP A 52 0.65 14.41 24.77
CA ASP A 52 2.09 14.48 24.48
C ASP A 52 2.38 13.87 23.10
N PRO A 53 2.70 14.70 22.08
CA PRO A 53 3.05 14.24 20.74
C PRO A 53 4.27 13.32 20.70
N ASN A 54 5.19 13.39 21.68
CA ASN A 54 6.38 12.53 21.73
C ASN A 54 6.07 11.13 22.27
N ALA A 55 4.90 10.93 22.88
CA ALA A 55 4.43 9.63 23.35
C ALA A 55 3.69 8.82 22.27
N VAL A 56 3.42 9.43 21.11
CA VAL A 56 2.71 8.79 20.00
C VAL A 56 3.68 7.96 19.18
N ALA A 57 3.32 6.69 18.95
CA ALA A 57 4.09 5.79 18.09
C ALA A 57 4.13 6.32 16.64
N ASP A 58 5.09 5.83 15.86
CA ASP A 58 5.24 6.21 14.45
C ASP A 58 3.96 5.85 13.65
N LEU A 59 3.28 6.89 13.14
CA LEU A 59 2.03 6.75 12.38
C LEU A 59 2.24 6.54 10.88
N SER A 60 3.50 6.54 10.42
CA SER A 60 3.83 6.47 8.99
C SER A 60 3.29 5.22 8.28
N HIS A 61 2.98 4.16 9.03
CA HIS A 61 2.36 2.94 8.51
C HIS A 61 0.89 3.16 8.11
N PHE A 62 0.16 3.99 8.86
CA PHE A 62 -1.24 4.33 8.55
C PHE A 62 -1.36 5.39 7.45
N GLU A 63 -0.34 6.23 7.29
CA GLU A 63 -0.32 7.30 6.30
C GLU A 63 -0.12 6.79 4.86
N LYS A 64 0.54 5.64 4.69
CA LYS A 64 0.95 5.09 3.39
C LYS A 64 0.00 4.03 2.81
N GLY A 65 -1.12 3.73 3.47
CA GLY A 65 -2.13 2.77 3.01
C GLY A 65 -2.59 1.80 4.12
N ASP A 66 -3.29 0.74 3.72
CA ASP A 66 -3.96 -0.25 4.59
C ASP A 66 -3.00 -1.21 5.32
N SER A 67 -1.91 -0.70 5.91
CA SER A 67 -0.96 -1.51 6.66
C SER A 67 -1.20 -1.44 8.17
N GLN A 68 -0.98 -2.57 8.85
CA GLN A 68 -1.10 -2.69 10.29
C GLN A 68 0.29 -2.62 10.94
N ALA A 69 0.33 -2.16 12.19
CA ALA A 69 1.57 -2.06 12.94
C ALA A 69 2.09 -3.46 13.35
N PRO A 70 3.40 -3.75 13.28
CA PRO A 70 3.94 -4.97 13.88
C PRO A 70 3.70 -5.00 15.38
N GLY A 71 3.32 -6.17 15.92
CA GLY A 71 2.93 -6.26 17.31
C GLY A 71 2.39 -7.62 17.70
N LYS A 72 1.86 -7.71 18.91
CA LYS A 72 1.22 -8.93 19.43
C LYS A 72 -0.29 -8.77 19.32
N TYR A 73 -0.94 -9.69 18.64
CA TYR A 73 -2.38 -9.68 18.39
C TYR A 73 -3.02 -10.94 18.95
N HIS A 74 -4.21 -10.82 19.55
CA HIS A 74 -4.97 -11.94 20.06
C HIS A 74 -5.89 -12.45 18.97
N VAL A 75 -5.62 -13.64 18.42
CA VAL A 75 -6.24 -14.12 17.19
C VAL A 75 -6.78 -15.53 17.29
N ASP A 76 -7.84 -15.80 16.54
CA ASP A 76 -8.30 -17.16 16.25
C ASP A 76 -7.43 -17.76 15.15
N ILE A 77 -6.73 -18.86 15.43
CA ILE A 77 -5.82 -19.52 14.50
C ILE A 77 -6.57 -20.66 13.79
N TYR A 78 -6.69 -20.54 12.49
CA TYR A 78 -7.23 -21.57 11.60
C TYR A 78 -6.08 -22.21 10.82
N LEU A 79 -5.98 -23.53 10.85
CA LEU A 79 -5.09 -24.31 10.00
C LEU A 79 -5.92 -25.15 9.04
N ASN A 80 -5.73 -24.98 7.73
CA ASN A 80 -6.52 -25.65 6.70
C ASN A 80 -8.04 -25.50 6.92
N LYS A 81 -8.49 -24.29 7.29
CA LYS A 81 -9.89 -23.94 7.57
C LYS A 81 -10.48 -24.57 8.84
N GLN A 82 -9.66 -25.17 9.69
CA GLN A 82 -10.10 -25.70 10.99
C GLN A 82 -9.55 -24.84 12.12
N LEU A 83 -10.42 -24.41 13.04
CA LEU A 83 -9.99 -23.70 14.24
C LEU A 83 -9.10 -24.61 15.08
N VAL A 84 -7.87 -24.17 15.33
CA VAL A 84 -6.89 -24.86 16.16
C VAL A 84 -6.94 -24.32 17.59
N THR A 85 -6.86 -22.99 17.75
CA THR A 85 -6.85 -22.33 19.05
C THR A 85 -7.09 -20.82 18.93
N THR A 86 -7.19 -20.15 20.07
CA THR A 86 -7.24 -18.68 20.18
C THR A 86 -6.13 -18.24 21.11
N GLU A 87 -5.16 -17.48 20.62
CA GLU A 87 -4.01 -17.06 21.41
C GLU A 87 -3.35 -15.77 20.91
N ASP A 88 -2.42 -15.25 21.71
CA ASP A 88 -1.58 -14.14 21.30
C ASP A 88 -0.50 -14.60 20.33
N VAL A 89 -0.45 -13.99 19.14
CA VAL A 89 0.57 -14.23 18.11
C VAL A 89 1.36 -12.95 17.89
N ASN A 90 2.69 -13.08 17.81
CA ASN A 90 3.56 -11.97 17.41
C ASN A 90 3.62 -11.87 15.88
N PHE A 91 3.33 -10.70 15.35
CA PHE A 91 3.38 -10.37 13.94
C PHE A 91 4.56 -9.42 13.65
N LYS A 92 5.25 -9.67 12.55
CA LYS A 92 6.38 -8.85 12.07
C LYS A 92 6.02 -8.20 10.75
N ALA A 93 6.60 -7.02 10.47
CA ALA A 93 6.49 -6.41 9.16
C ALA A 93 7.02 -7.35 8.08
N ALA A 94 6.23 -7.57 7.04
CA ALA A 94 6.56 -8.39 5.90
C ALA A 94 6.17 -7.69 4.60
N LYS A 95 6.83 -8.05 3.50
CA LYS A 95 6.48 -7.56 2.16
C LYS A 95 5.90 -8.72 1.36
N GLY A 96 4.70 -8.52 0.80
CA GLY A 96 4.08 -9.49 -0.12
C GLY A 96 3.35 -10.65 0.57
N GLY A 97 2.49 -10.33 1.55
CA GLY A 97 1.50 -11.28 2.10
C GLY A 97 0.32 -11.50 1.13
N GLN A 98 -0.58 -12.42 1.48
CA GLN A 98 -1.85 -12.59 0.76
C GLN A 98 -2.90 -11.55 1.17
N ASP A 99 -2.73 -10.95 2.35
CA ASP A 99 -3.52 -9.84 2.87
C ASP A 99 -2.85 -8.47 2.64
N ASP A 100 -3.57 -7.41 2.96
CA ASP A 100 -3.14 -6.02 2.89
C ASP A 100 -2.42 -5.54 4.17
N THR A 101 -2.46 -6.30 5.26
CA THR A 101 -1.94 -5.88 6.57
C THR A 101 -0.45 -5.58 6.56
N GLY A 102 0.32 -6.17 5.64
CA GLY A 102 1.78 -6.05 5.61
C GLY A 102 2.46 -6.77 6.77
N LEU A 103 1.77 -7.72 7.39
CA LEU A 103 2.24 -8.49 8.53
C LEU A 103 2.46 -9.95 8.16
N ALA A 104 3.36 -10.62 8.89
CA ALA A 104 3.50 -12.07 8.87
C ALA A 104 3.55 -12.61 10.31
N PRO A 105 2.86 -13.72 10.61
CA PRO A 105 2.91 -14.33 11.93
C PRO A 105 4.28 -14.95 12.19
N CYS A 106 4.76 -14.81 13.42
CA CYS A 106 6.00 -15.44 13.86
C CYS A 106 5.69 -16.71 14.66
N PHE A 107 5.79 -17.87 14.01
CA PHE A 107 5.76 -19.16 14.66
C PHE A 107 7.13 -19.81 14.68
N THR A 108 7.47 -20.45 15.79
CA THR A 108 8.63 -21.35 15.88
C THR A 108 8.30 -22.69 15.24
N THR A 109 9.33 -23.47 14.90
CA THR A 109 9.16 -24.84 14.38
C THR A 109 8.38 -25.72 15.35
N ALA A 110 8.71 -25.64 16.65
CA ALA A 110 8.00 -26.38 17.69
C ALA A 110 6.51 -26.00 17.78
N ARG A 111 6.17 -24.72 17.56
CA ARG A 111 4.76 -24.29 17.59
C ARG A 111 3.97 -24.83 16.41
N LEU A 112 4.54 -24.83 15.21
CA LEU A 112 3.93 -25.46 14.04
C LEU A 112 3.67 -26.96 14.25
N GLU A 113 4.62 -27.67 14.87
CA GLU A 113 4.44 -29.09 15.23
C GLU A 113 3.28 -29.31 16.20
N GLN A 114 3.15 -28.45 17.21
CA GLN A 114 2.02 -28.51 18.16
C GLN A 114 0.67 -28.26 17.50
N MET A 115 0.63 -27.47 16.43
CA MET A 115 -0.57 -27.24 15.62
C MET A 115 -0.83 -28.37 14.61
N GLY A 116 0.03 -29.39 14.55
CA GLY A 116 -0.15 -30.56 13.69
C GLY A 116 0.58 -30.50 12.35
N VAL A 117 1.44 -29.50 12.11
CA VAL A 117 2.25 -29.41 10.90
C VAL A 117 3.42 -30.40 10.97
N ASN A 118 3.61 -31.20 9.92
CA ASN A 118 4.72 -32.13 9.81
C ASN A 118 6.02 -31.42 9.37
N THR A 119 6.64 -30.67 10.28
CA THR A 119 7.90 -29.93 10.06
C THR A 119 9.07 -30.83 9.64
N LYS A 120 9.08 -32.11 10.05
CA LYS A 120 10.12 -33.08 9.70
C LYS A 120 10.17 -33.41 8.20
N ALA A 121 9.09 -33.13 7.47
CA ALA A 121 9.06 -33.24 6.02
C ALA A 121 9.88 -32.13 5.32
N PHE A 122 10.28 -31.08 6.04
CA PHE A 122 10.96 -29.90 5.50
C PHE A 122 12.33 -29.69 6.18
N PRO A 123 13.42 -30.30 5.66
CA PRO A 123 14.72 -30.31 6.31
C PRO A 123 15.32 -28.91 6.57
N ASP A 124 14.95 -27.92 5.78
CA ASP A 124 15.43 -26.54 5.97
C ASP A 124 14.91 -25.91 7.25
N LEU A 125 13.76 -26.35 7.77
CA LEU A 125 13.22 -25.91 9.05
C LEU A 125 14.08 -26.39 10.23
N ALA A 126 14.73 -27.55 10.10
CA ALA A 126 15.59 -28.11 11.15
C ALA A 126 16.88 -27.29 11.37
N LYS A 127 17.22 -26.38 10.45
CA LYS A 127 18.39 -25.48 10.55
C LYS A 127 18.08 -24.20 11.33
N LEU A 128 16.81 -23.92 11.60
CA LEU A 128 16.38 -22.70 12.30
C LEU A 128 16.71 -22.80 13.79
N ALA A 129 17.06 -21.67 14.40
CA ALA A 129 17.19 -21.60 15.85
C ALA A 129 15.81 -21.78 16.52
N PRO A 130 15.72 -22.28 17.77
CA PRO A 130 14.44 -22.57 18.43
C PRO A 130 13.43 -21.42 18.46
N GLU A 131 13.92 -20.18 18.64
CA GLU A 131 13.08 -18.96 18.72
C GLU A 131 12.97 -18.22 17.38
N GLN A 132 13.52 -18.77 16.30
CA GLN A 132 13.47 -18.14 14.99
C GLN A 132 12.10 -18.37 14.34
N CYS A 133 11.51 -17.30 13.81
CA CYS A 133 10.26 -17.41 13.05
C CYS A 133 10.49 -18.25 11.79
N VAL A 134 9.59 -19.20 11.55
CA VAL A 134 9.60 -20.02 10.34
C VAL A 134 9.21 -19.15 9.14
N PRO A 135 10.04 -19.11 8.08
CA PRO A 135 9.61 -18.53 6.82
C PRO A 135 8.61 -19.49 6.16
N PHE A 136 7.34 -19.11 6.07
CA PHE A 136 6.30 -19.96 5.47
C PHE A 136 6.63 -20.36 4.02
N ALA A 137 7.39 -19.54 3.28
CA ALA A 137 7.92 -19.90 1.96
C ALA A 137 8.79 -21.19 1.92
N ALA A 138 9.31 -21.65 3.07
CA ALA A 138 10.03 -22.94 3.16
C ALA A 138 9.09 -24.16 3.21
N ILE A 139 7.79 -23.94 3.40
CA ILE A 139 6.74 -24.96 3.33
C ILE A 139 6.00 -24.76 1.99
N PRO A 140 6.18 -25.66 1.00
CA PRO A 140 5.56 -25.54 -0.31
C PRO A 140 4.03 -25.46 -0.23
N GLU A 141 3.43 -24.62 -1.09
CA GLU A 141 1.97 -24.41 -1.16
C GLU A 141 1.34 -23.96 0.16
N SER A 142 2.13 -23.45 1.12
CA SER A 142 1.62 -22.81 2.31
C SER A 142 1.48 -21.31 2.12
N SER A 143 0.55 -20.72 2.87
CA SER A 143 0.39 -19.28 2.92
C SER A 143 -0.18 -18.85 4.26
N THR A 144 -0.15 -17.55 4.52
CA THR A 144 -0.73 -16.96 5.71
C THR A 144 -1.52 -15.74 5.32
N GLU A 145 -2.75 -15.65 5.82
CA GLU A 145 -3.64 -14.51 5.62
C GLU A 145 -4.19 -14.09 6.98
N PHE A 146 -3.87 -12.86 7.39
CA PHE A 146 -4.38 -12.27 8.61
C PHE A 146 -5.57 -11.36 8.29
N ASP A 147 -6.77 -11.84 8.61
CA ASP A 147 -7.99 -11.03 8.62
C ASP A 147 -7.98 -10.20 9.91
N PHE A 148 -7.51 -8.96 9.79
CA PHE A 148 -7.35 -8.06 10.91
C PHE A 148 -8.69 -7.65 11.52
N GLU A 149 -9.70 -7.45 10.69
CA GLU A 149 -11.03 -7.00 11.09
C GLU A 149 -11.73 -8.02 11.99
N HIS A 150 -11.55 -9.31 11.70
CA HIS A 150 -12.12 -10.40 12.49
C HIS A 150 -11.14 -11.01 13.50
N GLN A 151 -9.89 -10.52 13.55
CA GLN A 151 -8.81 -11.10 14.37
C GLN A 151 -8.62 -12.60 14.11
N GLN A 152 -8.60 -12.97 12.83
CA GLN A 152 -8.49 -14.37 12.40
C GLN A 152 -7.24 -14.59 11.56
N LEU A 153 -6.41 -15.55 11.96
CA LEU A 153 -5.23 -15.97 11.21
C LEU A 153 -5.51 -17.27 10.47
N ASN A 154 -5.49 -17.22 9.13
CA ASN A 154 -5.65 -18.37 8.26
C ASN A 154 -4.27 -18.87 7.79
N ILE A 155 -4.01 -20.15 8.02
CA ILE A 155 -2.77 -20.87 7.67
C ILE A 155 -3.10 -22.10 6.83
#